data_AF-A0AAC8Q092-F1
#
_entry.id   AF-A0AAC8Q092-F1
#
_cell.length_a   1.000
_cell.length_b   1.000
_cell.length_c   1.000
_cell.angle_alpha   90.00
_cell.angle_beta   90.00
_cell.angle_gamma   90.00
#
_symmetry.space_group_name_H-M   'P 1'
#
loop_
_entity.id
_entity.type
_entity.pdbx_description
1 polymer ?
#
loop_
_entity_poly.entity_id
_entity_poly.type
_entity_poly.pdbx_seq_one_letter_code
_entity_poly.pdbx_strand_id
1 'polypeptide(L)'
;MRSGHIVIDDKFRIIKEYMNKLSQTGQPGVGDAFLKWVLTNQTNPARCTRVELTPQQHDPRDFEEFPPDEALAGFDPSDRKFVAVSCAHPAHPPILQATDSKWWGLREALASCGVNVHFLCPDHIKELHKRKTGS
;
A
#
# COMPACT_ATOMS: atom_id res chain seq x y z
N MET A 1 17.76 -7.33 6.44
CA MET A 1 17.62 -6.80 5.06
C MET A 1 18.89 -6.04 4.72
N ARG A 2 19.73 -6.53 3.80
CA ARG A 2 21.01 -5.87 3.46
C ARG A 2 20.80 -4.72 2.44
N SER A 3 19.87 -4.91 1.51
CA SER A 3 19.34 -3.92 0.57
C SER A 3 17.82 -3.75 0.77
N GLY A 4 17.27 -2.60 0.37
CA GLY A 4 15.84 -2.30 0.50
C GLY A 4 15.60 -0.82 0.73
N HIS A 5 14.64 -0.28 -0.01
CA HIS A 5 14.17 1.10 0.05
C HIS A 5 12.65 1.09 -0.08
N ILE A 6 11.94 1.84 0.77
CA ILE A 6 10.49 1.98 0.70
C ILE A 6 10.09 3.44 0.52
N VAL A 7 8.88 3.66 0.03
CA VAL A 7 8.28 4.99 -0.04
C VAL A 7 7.08 5.02 0.91
N ILE A 8 6.96 6.09 1.69
CA ILE A 8 5.90 6.29 2.69
C ILE A 8 5.34 7.71 2.60
N ASP A 9 4.15 7.94 3.14
CA ASP A 9 3.57 9.28 3.20
C ASP A 9 4.21 10.17 4.27
N ASP A 10 4.07 11.47 4.09
CA ASP A 10 4.60 12.51 4.97
C ASP A 10 3.88 12.61 6.33
N LYS A 11 2.66 12.09 6.51
CA LYS A 11 1.88 12.24 7.77
C LYS A 11 1.60 10.91 8.48
N PHE A 12 2.45 9.90 8.27
CA PHE A 12 2.39 8.60 8.96
C PHE A 12 1.11 7.80 8.70
N ARG A 13 0.32 8.10 7.65
CA ARG A 13 -0.93 7.39 7.37
C ARG A 13 -0.70 5.91 7.10
N ILE A 14 0.33 5.55 6.34
CA ILE A 14 0.70 4.16 6.07
C ILE A 14 1.23 3.47 7.34
N ILE A 15 2.12 4.14 8.09
CA ILE A 15 2.70 3.56 9.31
C ILE A 15 1.60 3.29 10.35
N LYS A 16 0.65 4.23 10.51
CA LYS A 16 -0.49 4.07 11.42
C LYS A 16 -1.40 2.91 11.03
N GLU A 17 -1.59 2.64 9.73
CA GLU A 17 -2.31 1.45 9.27
C GLU A 17 -1.67 0.18 9.82
N TYR A 18 -0.35 0.04 9.66
CA TYR A 18 0.38 -1.11 10.19
C TYR A 18 0.31 -1.19 11.72
N MET A 19 0.46 -0.08 12.42
CA MET A 19 0.34 -0.03 13.88
C MET A 19 -1.05 -0.46 14.38
N ASN A 20 -2.11 -0.17 13.62
CA ASN A 20 -3.48 -0.54 13.98
C ASN A 20 -3.80 -2.01 13.67
N LYS A 21 -3.17 -2.59 12.65
CA LYS A 21 -3.43 -3.97 12.20
C LYS A 21 -2.55 -5.02 12.88
N LEU A 22 -1.38 -4.62 13.35
CA LEU A 22 -0.41 -5.52 13.96
C LEU A 22 -0.47 -5.43 15.48
N SER A 23 -0.53 -6.59 16.15
CA SER A 23 -0.43 -6.65 17.60
C SER A 23 1.03 -6.79 18.00
N GLN A 24 1.56 -5.76 18.67
CA GLN A 24 2.92 -5.80 19.23
C GLN A 24 3.06 -6.71 20.47
N THR A 25 2.00 -7.43 20.84
CA THR A 25 1.96 -8.32 22.01
C THR A 25 2.01 -9.78 21.59
N GLY A 26 2.76 -10.62 22.33
CA GLY A 26 2.92 -12.05 22.03
C GLY A 26 4.22 -12.36 21.27
N GLN A 27 4.17 -13.30 20.32
CA GLN A 27 5.30 -13.66 19.44
C GLN A 27 5.21 -12.83 18.15
N PRO A 28 6.13 -11.86 17.92
CA PRO A 28 6.07 -10.98 16.77
C PRO A 28 6.21 -11.76 15.46
N GLY A 29 5.30 -11.54 14.52
CA GLY A 29 5.35 -12.10 13.18
C GLY A 29 6.25 -11.30 12.24
N VAL A 30 6.29 -11.72 10.96
CA VAL A 30 7.04 -11.00 9.91
C VAL A 30 6.57 -9.56 9.71
N GLY A 31 5.27 -9.30 9.92
CA GLY A 31 4.69 -7.95 9.87
C GLY A 31 5.22 -7.06 10.98
N ASP A 32 5.33 -7.56 12.21
CA ASP A 32 5.87 -6.81 13.35
C ASP A 32 7.35 -6.47 13.16
N ALA A 33 8.12 -7.43 12.65
CA ALA A 33 9.52 -7.20 12.31
C ALA A 33 9.68 -6.13 11.23
N PHE A 34 8.81 -6.12 10.22
CA PHE A 34 8.77 -5.09 9.18
C PHE A 34 8.39 -3.72 9.76
N LEU A 35 7.32 -3.63 10.56
CA LEU A 35 6.91 -2.37 11.20
C LEU A 35 8.01 -1.80 12.09
N LYS A 36 8.69 -2.66 12.89
CA LYS A 36 9.85 -2.24 13.69
C LYS A 36 10.97 -1.68 12.80
N TRP A 37 11.26 -2.34 11.68
CA TRP A 37 12.26 -1.86 10.72
C TRP A 37 11.86 -0.50 10.13
N VAL A 38 10.59 -0.30 9.75
CA VAL A 38 10.08 0.98 9.23
C VAL A 38 10.21 2.09 10.28
N LEU A 39 9.75 1.85 11.51
CA LEU A 39 9.84 2.83 12.60
C LEU A 39 11.28 3.24 12.91
N THR A 40 12.23 2.30 12.77
CA THR A 40 13.66 2.56 12.96
C THR A 40 14.27 3.37 11.82
N ASN A 41 13.81 3.17 10.57
CA ASN A 41 14.47 3.69 9.36
C ASN A 41 13.70 4.80 8.63
N GLN A 42 12.48 5.16 9.04
CA GLN A 42 11.64 6.13 8.31
C GLN A 42 12.23 7.53 8.12
N THR A 43 13.25 7.91 8.91
CA THR A 43 14.01 9.17 8.75
C THR A 43 15.34 8.99 8.04
N ASN A 44 15.72 7.75 7.67
CA ASN A 44 16.95 7.43 6.96
C ASN A 44 16.71 7.50 5.44
N PRO A 45 17.25 8.52 4.73
CA PRO A 45 17.02 8.68 3.29
C PRO A 45 17.64 7.57 2.44
N ALA A 46 18.58 6.78 2.98
CA ALA A 46 19.11 5.60 2.28
C ALA A 46 18.17 4.38 2.33
N ARG A 47 17.07 4.48 3.09
CA ARG A 47 16.11 3.38 3.32
C ARG A 47 14.66 3.78 3.05
N CYS A 48 14.31 5.05 3.23
CA CYS A 48 12.95 5.54 3.07
C CYS A 48 12.94 6.86 2.30
N THR A 49 12.08 6.96 1.28
CA THR A 49 11.65 8.24 0.71
C THR A 49 10.31 8.60 1.31
N ARG A 50 10.14 9.85 1.74
CA ARG A 50 8.84 10.40 2.13
C ARG A 50 8.30 11.22 0.98
N VAL A 51 7.04 10.98 0.63
CA VAL A 51 6.31 11.79 -0.35
C VAL A 51 5.15 12.50 0.34
N GLU A 52 4.91 13.73 -0.07
CA GLU A 52 3.73 14.46 0.35
C GLU A 52 2.51 13.93 -0.40
N LEU A 53 1.40 13.79 0.32
CA LEU A 53 0.10 13.48 -0.27
C LEU A 53 -0.89 14.60 0.02
N THR A 54 -1.65 14.98 -0.99
CA THR A 54 -2.64 16.05 -0.95
C THR A 54 -4.03 15.45 -0.79
N PRO A 55 -4.64 15.46 0.43
CA PRO A 55 -5.95 14.87 0.63
C PRO A 55 -7.03 15.69 -0.07
N GLN A 56 -8.01 15.00 -0.64
CA GLN A 56 -9.19 15.65 -1.20
C GLN A 56 -9.97 16.39 -0.11
N GLN A 57 -10.55 17.55 -0.46
CA GLN A 57 -11.28 18.39 0.50
C GLN A 57 -12.47 17.67 1.14
N HIS A 58 -13.12 16.76 0.39
CA HIS A 58 -14.36 16.09 0.82
C HIS A 58 -14.16 14.69 1.41
N ASP A 59 -13.04 14.02 1.14
CA ASP A 59 -12.68 12.75 1.79
C ASP A 59 -11.17 12.72 2.09
N PRO A 60 -10.75 12.81 3.37
CA PRO A 60 -9.33 12.82 3.74
C PRO A 60 -8.61 11.47 3.56
N ARG A 61 -9.34 10.42 3.15
CA ARG A 61 -8.78 9.12 2.74
C ARG A 61 -8.57 9.03 1.23
N ASP A 62 -9.03 10.03 0.49
CA ASP A 62 -8.79 10.19 -0.92
C ASP A 62 -7.72 11.26 -1.15
N PHE A 63 -7.03 11.18 -2.29
CA PHE A 63 -5.85 12.01 -2.56
C PHE A 63 -5.86 12.50 -4.00
N GLU A 64 -5.34 13.70 -4.24
CA GLU A 64 -5.16 14.22 -5.61
C GLU A 64 -4.24 13.33 -6.44
N GLU A 65 -3.30 12.64 -5.79
CA GLU A 65 -2.36 11.71 -6.43
C GLU A 65 -2.96 10.32 -6.70
N PHE A 66 -4.18 10.03 -6.23
CA PHE A 66 -4.88 8.79 -6.58
C PHE A 66 -5.43 8.89 -8.02
N PRO A 67 -5.28 7.86 -8.88
CA PRO A 67 -5.72 7.96 -10.27
C PRO A 67 -7.23 8.24 -10.40
N PRO A 68 -7.65 9.27 -11.18
CA PRO A 68 -9.05 9.59 -11.39
C PRO A 68 -9.67 8.69 -12.46
N ASP A 69 -9.72 7.37 -12.20
CA ASP A 69 -10.27 6.36 -13.11
C ASP A 69 -11.56 5.76 -12.52
N GLU A 70 -12.65 5.76 -13.31
CA GLU A 70 -13.95 5.20 -12.89
C GLU A 70 -13.88 3.70 -12.58
N ALA A 71 -12.98 2.96 -13.23
CA ALA A 71 -12.74 1.55 -12.93
C ALA A 71 -12.17 1.32 -11.52
N LEU A 72 -11.63 2.38 -10.89
CA LEU A 72 -11.14 2.38 -9.51
C LEU A 72 -12.16 2.98 -8.51
N ALA A 73 -13.38 3.32 -8.93
CA ALA A 73 -14.40 3.89 -8.03
C ALA A 73 -14.70 2.98 -6.83
N GLY A 74 -14.65 1.65 -7.03
CA GLY A 74 -14.84 0.64 -5.98
C GLY A 74 -13.59 0.33 -5.13
N PHE A 75 -12.46 1.04 -5.34
CA PHE A 75 -11.23 0.80 -4.59
C PHE A 75 -11.38 1.26 -3.13
N ASP A 76 -10.93 0.43 -2.19
CA ASP A 76 -11.10 0.65 -0.75
C ASP A 76 -10.49 2.01 -0.35
N PRO A 77 -11.28 2.97 0.17
CA PRO A 77 -10.77 4.29 0.56
C PRO A 77 -9.61 4.21 1.54
N SER A 78 -9.61 3.21 2.43
CA SER A 78 -8.50 3.05 3.38
C SER A 78 -7.18 2.72 2.69
N ASP A 79 -7.21 2.09 1.52
CA ASP A 79 -6.03 1.65 0.78
C ASP A 79 -5.52 2.67 -0.25
N ARG A 80 -6.30 3.69 -0.59
CA ARG A 80 -5.93 4.71 -1.60
C ARG A 80 -4.60 5.39 -1.30
N LYS A 81 -4.24 5.55 -0.03
CA LYS A 81 -2.94 6.09 0.41
C LYS A 81 -1.73 5.34 -0.15
N PHE A 82 -1.82 4.02 -0.34
CA PHE A 82 -0.72 3.23 -0.88
C PHE A 82 -0.51 3.50 -2.38
N VAL A 83 -1.61 3.62 -3.12
CA VAL A 83 -1.61 3.97 -4.55
C VAL A 83 -1.11 5.40 -4.74
N ALA A 84 -1.65 6.34 -3.95
CA ALA A 84 -1.25 7.74 -3.98
C ALA A 84 0.25 7.91 -3.71
N VAL A 85 0.84 7.17 -2.74
CA VAL A 85 2.30 7.20 -2.49
C VAL A 85 3.11 6.74 -3.70
N SER A 86 2.64 5.72 -4.43
CA SER A 86 3.30 5.26 -5.66
C SER A 86 3.25 6.35 -6.73
N CYS A 87 2.07 6.92 -6.99
CA CYS A 87 1.87 7.96 -8.00
C CYS A 87 2.60 9.28 -7.68
N ALA A 88 2.69 9.65 -6.40
CA ALA A 88 3.38 10.88 -5.97
C ALA A 88 4.90 10.80 -6.15
N HIS A 89 5.47 9.60 -6.19
CA HIS A 89 6.90 9.42 -6.35
C HIS A 89 7.28 9.45 -7.85
N PRO A 90 8.27 10.25 -8.29
CA PRO A 90 8.61 10.37 -9.71
C PRO A 90 8.88 9.04 -10.43
N ALA A 91 9.52 8.10 -9.73
CA ALA A 91 9.82 6.77 -10.27
C ALA A 91 8.65 5.76 -10.26
N HIS A 92 7.47 6.13 -9.74
CA HIS A 92 6.28 5.27 -9.67
C HIS A 92 6.59 3.85 -9.15
N PRO A 93 7.14 3.71 -7.93
CA PRO A 93 7.62 2.44 -7.42
C PRO A 93 6.50 1.41 -7.32
N PRO A 94 6.78 0.13 -7.60
CA PRO A 94 5.76 -0.91 -7.50
C PRO A 94 5.29 -1.09 -6.05
N ILE A 95 4.02 -1.39 -5.89
CA ILE A 95 3.40 -1.71 -4.59
C ILE A 95 3.52 -3.22 -4.37
N LEU A 96 4.15 -3.62 -3.28
CA LEU A 96 4.23 -5.03 -2.89
C LEU A 96 2.99 -5.39 -2.05
N GLN A 97 2.08 -6.21 -2.60
CA GLN A 97 0.86 -6.67 -1.91
C GLN A 97 1.04 -8.11 -1.43
N ALA A 98 0.94 -8.32 -0.12
CA ALA A 98 1.24 -9.60 0.51
C ALA A 98 -0.01 -10.45 0.79
N THR A 99 -1.12 -9.82 1.20
CA THR A 99 -2.24 -10.54 1.83
C THR A 99 -3.62 -10.10 1.38
N ASP A 100 -3.78 -8.87 0.87
CA ASP A 100 -5.11 -8.39 0.51
C ASP A 100 -5.54 -8.84 -0.89
N SER A 101 -6.46 -9.81 -0.92
CA SER A 101 -7.05 -10.34 -2.14
C SER A 101 -8.07 -9.43 -2.82
N LYS A 102 -8.53 -8.34 -2.18
CA LYS A 102 -9.45 -7.38 -2.82
C LYS A 102 -8.77 -6.66 -3.99
N TRP A 103 -7.47 -6.38 -3.88
CA TRP A 103 -6.68 -5.72 -4.90
C TRP A 103 -6.59 -6.53 -6.20
N TRP A 104 -6.77 -7.85 -6.13
CA TRP A 104 -6.63 -8.73 -7.28
C TRP A 104 -7.60 -8.39 -8.43
N GLY A 105 -8.85 -8.04 -8.10
CA GLY A 105 -9.89 -7.73 -9.09
C GLY A 105 -9.65 -6.42 -9.83
N LEU A 106 -8.97 -5.46 -9.19
CA LEU A 106 -8.72 -4.11 -9.73
C LEU A 106 -7.29 -3.95 -10.27
N ARG A 107 -6.48 -5.02 -10.28
CA ARG A 107 -5.06 -4.96 -10.69
C ARG A 107 -4.86 -4.46 -12.13
N GLU A 108 -5.79 -4.77 -13.04
CA GLU A 108 -5.72 -4.36 -14.44
C GLU A 108 -6.06 -2.87 -14.59
N ALA A 109 -7.04 -2.37 -13.83
CA ALA A 109 -7.37 -0.93 -13.76
C ALA A 109 -6.23 -0.11 -13.11
N LEU A 110 -5.58 -0.65 -12.09
CA LEU A 110 -4.37 -0.04 -11.52
C LEU A 110 -3.25 0.01 -12.55
N ALA A 111 -3.01 -1.09 -13.28
CA ALA A 111 -1.97 -1.14 -14.31
C ALA A 111 -2.23 -0.18 -15.47
N SER A 112 -3.50 0.01 -15.91
CA SER A 112 -3.84 1.01 -16.94
C SER A 112 -3.57 2.45 -16.48
N CYS A 113 -3.60 2.69 -15.17
CA CYS A 113 -3.21 3.96 -14.56
C CYS A 113 -1.70 4.08 -14.29
N GLY A 114 -0.87 3.13 -14.74
CA GLY A 114 0.57 3.12 -14.47
C GLY A 114 0.97 2.66 -13.06
N VAL A 115 0.02 2.12 -12.28
CA VAL A 115 0.27 1.63 -10.93
C VAL A 115 0.61 0.14 -10.98
N ASN A 116 1.88 -0.18 -10.79
CA ASN A 116 2.37 -1.56 -10.80
C ASN A 116 2.18 -2.21 -9.42
N VAL A 117 1.39 -3.28 -9.35
CA VAL A 117 1.20 -4.07 -8.13
C VAL A 117 1.89 -5.42 -8.27
N HIS A 118 2.84 -5.72 -7.38
CA HIS A 118 3.51 -7.01 -7.30
C HIS A 118 2.94 -7.81 -6.12
N PHE A 119 2.19 -8.85 -6.45
CA PHE A 119 1.67 -9.79 -5.46
C PHE A 119 2.78 -10.74 -5.02
N LEU A 120 3.10 -10.80 -3.72
CA LEU A 120 4.20 -11.63 -3.21
C LEU A 120 3.90 -13.14 -3.31
N CYS A 121 2.62 -13.53 -3.26
CA CYS A 121 2.16 -14.89 -3.49
C CYS A 121 0.91 -14.86 -4.39
N PRO A 122 1.08 -14.69 -5.72
CA PRO A 122 -0.04 -14.41 -6.63
C PRO A 122 -1.05 -15.56 -6.69
N ASP A 123 -0.60 -16.82 -6.63
CA ASP A 123 -1.49 -17.99 -6.66
C ASP A 123 -2.42 -18.04 -5.46
N HIS A 124 -1.88 -17.78 -4.25
CA HIS A 124 -2.66 -17.75 -3.03
C HIS A 124 -3.67 -16.58 -3.03
N ILE A 125 -3.23 -15.40 -3.47
CA ILE A 125 -4.08 -14.21 -3.53
C ILE A 125 -5.21 -14.38 -4.55
N LYS A 126 -4.92 -14.95 -5.73
CA LYS A 126 -5.90 -15.26 -6.76
C LYS A 126 -6.97 -16.23 -6.24
N GLU A 127 -6.55 -17.28 -5.54
CA GLU A 127 -7.46 -18.27 -4.96
C GLU A 127 -8.35 -17.66 -3.87
N LEU A 128 -7.77 -16.85 -2.97
CA LEU A 128 -8.53 -16.12 -1.95
C LEU A 128 -9.53 -15.13 -2.57
N HIS A 129 -9.17 -14.47 -3.67
CA HIS A 129 -10.07 -13.57 -4.39
C HIS A 129 -11.27 -14.33 -4.95
N LYS A 130 -11.02 -15.44 -5.68
CA LYS A 130 -12.08 -16.30 -6.24
C LYS A 130 -13.07 -16.76 -5.19
N ARG A 131 -12.61 -17.16 -4.01
CA ARG A 131 -13.48 -17.61 -2.91
C ARG A 131 -14.39 -16.50 -2.39
N LYS A 132 -13.91 -15.25 -2.38
CA LYS A 132 -14.69 -14.08 -1.92
C LYS A 132 -15.68 -13.57 -2.96
N THR A 133 -15.37 -13.70 -4.25
CA THR A 133 -16.22 -13.20 -5.35
C THR A 133 -17.13 -14.27 -5.96
N GLY A 134 -16.85 -15.55 -5.70
CA GLY A 134 -17.60 -16.70 -6.20
C GLY A 134 -18.61 -17.27 -5.20
N SER A 135 -19.00 -16.52 -4.17
CA SER A 135 -20.11 -16.82 -3.25
C SER A 135 -21.26 -15.87 -3.50
#